data_AF-A0A174KTA3-F1
#
_entry.id   AF-A0A174KTA3-F1
#
_cell.length_a   1.000
_cell.length_b   1.000
_cell.length_c   1.000
_cell.angle_alpha   90.00
_cell.angle_beta   90.00
_cell.angle_gamma   90.00
#
_symmetry.space_group_name_H-M   'P 1'
#
loop_
_entity.id
_entity.type
_entity.pdbx_description
1 polymer ?
#
loop_
_entity_poly.entity_id
_entity_poly.type
_entity_poly.pdbx_seq_one_letter_code
_entity_poly.pdbx_strand_id
1 'polypeptide(L)'
;MAFCGKCGQQVNEGVRFCPACGSPMQIVAAEPNRQQTPPPVQPTDAESMAKATATADALSDKLSGMNKTADLTDQFDKADVEQNKVMAILAYFGILVLIPILAAKDSKFARFHANQGLLLCIAMFGWIIADSVLTALLRAILWRGLGLWSIYSLCGTVLNLVYIVFTVLAVIGIINALNGRAKELPIIGKYRLLK
;
A
#
# COMPACT_ATOMS: atom_id res chain seq x y z
N MET A 1 -37.34 30.53 23.13
CA MET A 1 -36.04 30.82 23.77
C MET A 1 -34.93 30.59 22.77
N ALA A 2 -34.01 31.55 22.58
CA ALA A 2 -32.94 31.46 21.59
C ALA A 2 -31.58 31.17 22.26
N PHE A 3 -30.64 30.58 21.51
CA PHE A 3 -29.27 30.34 21.96
C PHE A 3 -28.29 31.09 21.05
N CYS A 4 -27.22 31.62 21.64
CA CYS A 4 -26.15 32.26 20.87
C CYS A 4 -25.36 31.21 20.07
N GLY A 5 -25.32 31.32 18.75
CA GLY A 5 -24.56 30.39 17.89
C GLY A 5 -23.04 30.44 18.09
N LYS A 6 -22.50 31.48 18.76
CA LYS A 6 -21.06 31.64 18.99
C LYS A 6 -20.60 31.09 20.35
N CYS A 7 -21.36 31.31 21.43
CA CYS A 7 -20.95 30.91 22.79
C CYS A 7 -21.93 29.95 23.49
N GLY A 8 -23.07 29.62 22.88
CA GLY A 8 -24.04 28.68 23.44
C GLY A 8 -24.90 29.23 24.60
N GLN A 9 -24.69 30.48 25.03
CA GLN A 9 -25.50 31.10 26.08
C GLN A 9 -26.97 31.21 25.65
N GLN A 10 -27.88 30.89 26.57
CA GLN A 10 -29.31 31.14 26.38
C GLN A 10 -29.59 32.65 26.43
N VAL A 11 -30.36 33.15 25.47
CA VAL A 11 -30.68 34.57 25.33
C VAL A 11 -32.18 34.78 25.14
N ASN A 12 -32.68 35.90 25.70
CA ASN A 12 -34.06 36.33 25.53
C ASN A 12 -34.31 36.74 24.07
N GLU A 13 -35.52 36.46 23.57
CA GLU A 13 -35.91 36.81 22.21
C GLU A 13 -35.93 38.34 22.03
N GLY A 14 -35.40 38.83 20.91
CA GLY A 14 -35.36 40.27 20.58
C GLY A 14 -34.09 41.03 21.00
N VAL A 15 -33.09 40.39 21.62
CA VAL A 15 -31.80 41.05 21.92
C VAL A 15 -30.92 41.14 20.66
N ARG A 16 -30.36 42.32 20.39
CA ARG A 16 -29.51 42.56 19.20
C ARG A 16 -28.07 42.04 19.37
N PHE A 17 -27.60 41.89 20.59
CA PHE A 17 -26.26 41.40 20.92
C PHE A 17 -26.32 40.40 22.08
N CYS A 18 -25.48 39.37 22.04
CA CYS A 18 -25.37 38.42 23.15
C CYS A 18 -24.72 39.10 24.37
N PRO A 19 -25.36 39.12 25.56
CA PRO A 19 -24.83 39.78 26.74
C PRO A 19 -23.56 39.11 27.31
N ALA A 20 -23.31 37.84 26.98
CA ALA A 20 -22.16 37.10 27.48
C ALA A 20 -20.90 37.26 26.61
N CYS A 21 -21.03 37.49 25.31
CA CYS A 21 -19.88 37.49 24.38
C CYS A 21 -19.87 38.64 23.35
N GLY A 22 -20.89 39.49 23.34
CA GLY A 22 -20.97 40.67 22.49
C GLY A 22 -21.26 40.40 21.00
N SER A 23 -21.50 39.15 20.59
CA SER A 23 -21.78 38.84 19.18
C SER A 23 -23.15 39.36 18.74
N PRO A 24 -23.28 39.97 17.54
CA PRO A 24 -24.57 40.40 17.01
C PRO A 24 -25.47 39.17 16.75
N MET A 25 -26.73 39.25 17.17
CA MET A 25 -27.73 38.20 16.97
C MET A 25 -28.45 38.46 15.64
N GLN A 26 -28.49 37.45 14.76
CA GLN A 26 -29.12 37.57 13.45
C GLN A 26 -30.64 37.40 13.60
N ILE A 27 -31.37 38.50 13.52
CA ILE A 27 -32.84 38.51 13.59
C ILE A 27 -33.35 38.04 12.23
N VAL A 28 -33.71 36.77 12.10
CA VAL A 28 -34.39 36.27 10.91
C VAL A 28 -35.89 36.50 11.13
N ALA A 29 -36.44 37.51 10.46
CA ALA A 29 -37.89 37.69 10.40
C ALA A 29 -38.52 36.48 9.70
N ALA A 30 -39.52 35.87 10.33
CA ALA A 30 -40.20 34.70 9.80
C ALA A 30 -41.11 35.09 8.62
N GLU A 31 -40.85 34.54 7.43
CA GLU A 31 -41.84 34.46 6.34
C GLU A 31 -42.46 33.05 6.30
N PRO A 32 -43.79 32.92 6.06
CA PRO A 32 -44.46 31.64 6.13
C PRO A 32 -44.38 30.85 4.81
N ASN A 33 -44.07 29.56 4.97
CA ASN A 33 -44.55 28.44 4.19
C ASN A 33 -44.12 28.31 2.70
N ARG A 34 -43.06 27.52 2.47
CA ARG A 34 -42.95 26.66 1.28
C ARG A 34 -42.82 25.21 1.73
N GLN A 35 -43.74 24.37 1.26
CA GLN A 35 -43.68 22.91 1.37
C GLN A 35 -42.32 22.40 0.87
N GLN A 36 -41.58 21.74 1.77
CA GLN A 36 -40.39 20.96 1.43
C GLN A 36 -40.78 19.49 1.29
N THR A 37 -40.58 18.93 0.12
CA THR A 37 -40.44 17.49 -0.11
C THR A 37 -39.27 16.96 0.75
N PRO A 38 -39.32 15.73 1.28
CA PRO A 38 -38.21 15.20 2.07
C PRO A 38 -36.95 15.07 1.20
N PRO A 39 -35.76 15.43 1.70
CA PRO A 39 -34.51 15.23 0.98
C PRO A 39 -34.22 13.73 0.76
N PRO A 40 -33.41 13.37 -0.24
CA PRO A 40 -33.00 11.98 -0.45
C PRO A 40 -32.23 11.48 0.77
N VAL A 41 -32.60 10.30 1.28
CA VAL A 41 -31.91 9.64 2.40
C VAL A 41 -30.47 9.34 1.96
N GLN A 42 -29.49 10.06 2.52
CA GLN A 42 -28.08 9.72 2.40
C GLN A 42 -27.81 8.45 3.22
N PRO A 43 -27.03 7.48 2.72
CA PRO A 43 -26.63 6.32 3.51
C PRO A 43 -25.86 6.81 4.74
N THR A 44 -26.30 6.36 5.91
CA THR A 44 -25.69 6.76 7.18
C THR A 44 -24.23 6.33 7.26
N ASP A 45 -23.40 7.09 7.98
CA ASP A 45 -21.97 6.81 8.18
C ASP A 45 -21.71 5.37 8.67
N ALA A 46 -22.66 4.75 9.36
CA ALA A 46 -22.59 3.37 9.83
C ALA A 46 -22.59 2.32 8.71
N GLU A 47 -23.36 2.53 7.63
CA GLU A 47 -23.47 1.59 6.51
C GLU A 47 -22.21 1.63 5.62
N SER A 48 -21.64 2.83 5.44
CA SER A 48 -20.37 3.01 4.74
C SER A 48 -19.18 2.43 5.51
N MET A 49 -19.18 2.57 6.85
CA MET A 49 -18.16 2.00 7.73
C MET A 49 -18.24 0.46 7.77
N ALA A 50 -19.44 -0.13 7.86
CA ALA A 50 -19.60 -1.59 7.83
C ALA A 50 -19.08 -2.21 6.52
N LYS A 51 -19.33 -1.54 5.38
CA LYS A 51 -18.82 -1.98 4.08
C LYS A 51 -17.30 -1.87 3.97
N ALA A 52 -16.71 -0.79 4.51
CA ALA A 52 -15.27 -0.59 4.56
C ALA A 52 -14.57 -1.66 5.43
N THR A 53 -15.13 -1.99 6.60
CA THR A 53 -14.61 -3.04 7.48
C THR A 53 -14.65 -4.41 6.79
N ALA A 54 -15.77 -4.77 6.16
CA ALA A 54 -15.88 -6.04 5.44
C ALA A 54 -14.88 -6.17 4.26
N THR A 55 -14.55 -5.05 3.60
CA THR A 55 -13.51 -5.07 2.55
C THR A 55 -12.10 -5.17 3.13
N ALA A 56 -11.84 -4.56 4.28
CA ALA A 56 -10.57 -4.69 4.99
C ALA A 56 -10.34 -6.13 5.47
N ASP A 57 -11.36 -6.78 6.03
CA ASP A 57 -11.29 -8.16 6.48
C ASP A 57 -11.01 -9.13 5.32
N ALA A 58 -11.74 -8.98 4.20
CA ALA A 58 -11.52 -9.79 3.00
C ALA A 58 -10.11 -9.60 2.40
N LEU A 59 -9.56 -8.38 2.47
CA LEU A 59 -8.19 -8.11 2.06
C LEU A 59 -7.20 -8.78 3.03
N SER A 60 -7.41 -8.65 4.34
CA SER A 60 -6.59 -9.28 5.38
C SER A 60 -6.51 -10.80 5.22
N ASP A 61 -7.64 -11.45 4.95
CA ASP A 61 -7.70 -12.89 4.70
C ASP A 61 -6.92 -13.30 3.45
N LYS A 62 -7.04 -12.54 2.36
CA LYS A 62 -6.27 -12.77 1.12
C LYS A 62 -4.78 -12.58 1.35
N LEU A 63 -4.37 -11.52 2.05
CA LEU A 63 -2.97 -11.26 2.41
C LEU A 63 -2.40 -12.39 3.26
N SER A 64 -3.17 -12.86 4.23
CA SER A 64 -2.81 -14.01 5.09
C SER A 64 -2.66 -15.29 4.27
N GLY A 65 -3.53 -15.52 3.28
CA GLY A 65 -3.43 -16.64 2.35
C GLY A 65 -2.17 -16.60 1.50
N MET A 66 -1.76 -15.42 1.01
CA MET A 66 -0.55 -15.28 0.19
C MET A 66 0.75 -15.53 0.97
N ASN A 67 0.75 -15.33 2.30
CA ASN A 67 1.92 -15.59 3.16
C ASN A 67 2.02 -17.07 3.62
N LYS A 68 1.09 -17.94 3.24
CA LYS A 68 1.17 -19.39 3.47
C LYS A 68 2.04 -20.05 2.40
N THR A 69 3.35 -19.84 2.49
CA THR A 69 4.36 -20.43 1.61
C THR A 69 5.16 -21.51 2.33
N ALA A 70 5.85 -22.38 1.57
CA ALA A 70 6.63 -23.46 2.13
C ALA A 70 7.78 -22.92 2.99
N ASP A 71 7.92 -23.47 4.20
CA ASP A 71 9.06 -23.22 5.06
C ASP A 71 9.98 -24.45 5.00
N LEU A 72 11.17 -24.26 4.42
CA LEU A 72 12.14 -25.33 4.19
C LEU A 72 13.30 -25.27 5.19
N THR A 73 13.17 -24.47 6.25
CA THR A 73 14.27 -24.17 7.20
C THR A 73 14.91 -25.44 7.77
N ASP A 74 14.12 -26.47 8.06
CA ASP A 74 14.61 -27.74 8.63
C ASP A 74 15.48 -28.56 7.66
N GLN A 75 15.57 -28.17 6.39
CA GLN A 75 16.41 -28.82 5.37
C GLN A 75 17.83 -28.26 5.33
N PHE A 76 18.14 -27.23 6.11
CA PHE A 76 19.43 -26.54 6.11
C PHE A 76 20.21 -26.83 7.38
N ASP A 77 21.52 -27.02 7.22
CA ASP A 77 22.42 -27.18 8.36
C ASP A 77 22.55 -25.87 9.14
N LYS A 78 22.52 -25.95 10.48
CA LYS A 78 22.55 -24.77 11.34
C LYS A 78 23.86 -23.98 11.21
N ALA A 79 24.99 -24.67 11.05
CA ALA A 79 26.27 -24.00 10.86
C ALA A 79 26.33 -23.29 9.49
N ASP A 80 25.79 -23.90 8.43
CA ASP A 80 25.66 -23.24 7.11
C ASP A 80 24.82 -21.96 7.22
N VAL A 81 23.67 -22.03 7.90
CA VAL A 81 22.79 -20.88 8.12
C VAL A 81 23.54 -19.75 8.83
N GLU A 82 24.15 -20.00 9.99
CA GLU A 82 24.82 -18.97 10.78
C GLU A 82 26.00 -18.33 10.04
N GLN A 83 26.79 -19.12 9.32
CA GLN A 83 27.95 -18.60 8.59
C GLN A 83 27.57 -17.75 7.36
N ASN A 84 26.40 -18.01 6.75
CA ASN A 84 26.05 -17.43 5.47
C ASN A 84 24.87 -16.45 5.48
N LYS A 85 24.40 -16.01 6.66
CA LYS A 85 23.31 -15.01 6.77
C LYS A 85 23.56 -13.74 5.96
N VAL A 86 24.78 -13.20 6.00
CA VAL A 86 25.11 -11.97 5.26
C VAL A 86 24.96 -12.19 3.75
N MET A 87 25.43 -13.32 3.25
CA MET A 87 25.30 -13.68 1.83
C MET A 87 23.84 -13.87 1.42
N ALA A 88 23.02 -14.49 2.30
CA ALA A 88 21.58 -14.61 2.10
C ALA A 88 20.85 -13.26 2.08
N ILE A 89 21.27 -12.28 2.89
CA ILE A 89 20.68 -10.94 2.90
C ILE A 89 21.05 -10.17 1.62
N LEU A 90 22.32 -10.22 1.21
CA LEU A 90 22.80 -9.56 -0.01
C LEU A 90 22.05 -10.00 -1.26
N ALA A 91 21.53 -11.23 -1.28
CA ALA A 91 20.72 -11.76 -2.37
C ALA A 91 19.52 -10.87 -2.74
N TYR A 92 18.96 -10.12 -1.79
CA TYR A 92 17.75 -9.33 -2.02
C TYR A 92 18.02 -7.88 -2.46
N PHE A 93 19.28 -7.48 -2.56
CA PHE A 93 19.68 -6.14 -3.01
C PHE A 93 19.92 -6.08 -4.53
N GLY A 94 18.92 -6.50 -5.30
CA GLY A 94 18.93 -6.42 -6.77
C GLY A 94 20.16 -7.09 -7.38
N ILE A 95 20.99 -6.33 -8.10
CA ILE A 95 22.17 -6.85 -8.79
C ILE A 95 23.22 -7.46 -7.84
N LEU A 96 23.21 -7.08 -6.56
CA LEU A 96 24.12 -7.66 -5.57
C LEU A 96 23.89 -9.16 -5.35
N VAL A 97 22.78 -9.73 -5.86
CA VAL A 97 22.55 -11.18 -5.89
C VAL A 97 23.67 -11.97 -6.58
N LEU A 98 24.42 -11.35 -7.49
CA LEU A 98 25.57 -12.01 -8.11
C LEU A 98 26.67 -12.35 -7.11
N ILE A 99 26.79 -11.60 -6.00
CA ILE A 99 27.80 -11.84 -4.96
C ILE A 99 27.58 -13.20 -4.29
N PRO A 100 26.45 -13.51 -3.64
CA PRO A 100 26.24 -14.83 -3.02
C PRO A 100 26.23 -15.97 -4.03
N ILE A 101 25.81 -15.74 -5.29
CA ILE A 101 25.88 -16.75 -6.36
C ILE A 101 27.32 -17.18 -6.62
N LEU A 102 28.26 -16.24 -6.66
CA LEU A 102 29.65 -16.50 -7.02
C LEU A 102 30.53 -16.82 -5.80
N ALA A 103 30.29 -16.15 -4.67
CA ALA A 103 31.13 -16.22 -3.48
C ALA A 103 30.66 -17.28 -2.45
N ALA A 104 29.38 -17.63 -2.41
CA ALA A 104 28.80 -18.56 -1.43
C ALA A 104 28.23 -19.83 -2.10
N LYS A 105 28.87 -20.29 -3.18
CA LYS A 105 28.43 -21.42 -4.03
C LYS A 105 28.30 -22.76 -3.31
N ASP A 106 28.96 -22.93 -2.16
CA ASP A 106 28.93 -24.18 -1.38
C ASP A 106 27.86 -24.15 -0.28
N SER A 107 27.29 -22.96 0.00
CA SER A 107 26.24 -22.78 1.01
C SER A 107 24.86 -23.06 0.39
N LYS A 108 24.18 -24.09 0.89
CA LYS A 108 22.80 -24.38 0.43
C LYS A 108 21.87 -23.25 0.86
N PHE A 109 22.04 -22.73 2.07
CA PHE A 109 21.22 -21.64 2.60
C PHE A 109 21.41 -20.34 1.80
N ALA A 110 22.65 -19.92 1.54
CA ALA A 110 22.91 -18.74 0.72
C ALA A 110 22.32 -18.88 -0.68
N ARG A 111 22.45 -20.07 -1.29
CA ARG A 111 21.91 -20.35 -2.63
C ARG A 111 20.39 -20.36 -2.69
N PHE A 112 19.72 -20.80 -1.62
CA PHE A 112 18.28 -20.69 -1.51
C PHE A 112 17.82 -19.23 -1.58
N HIS A 113 18.43 -18.34 -0.78
CA HIS A 113 18.10 -16.91 -0.80
C HIS A 113 18.58 -16.23 -2.09
N ALA A 114 19.74 -16.61 -2.63
CA ALA A 114 20.24 -16.14 -3.93
C ALA A 114 19.28 -16.47 -5.07
N ASN A 115 18.68 -17.66 -5.07
CA ASN A 115 17.69 -18.05 -6.07
C ASN A 115 16.45 -17.15 -6.02
N GLN A 116 15.92 -16.89 -4.81
CA GLN A 116 14.76 -16.02 -4.64
C GLN A 116 15.06 -14.56 -4.98
N GLY A 117 16.22 -14.07 -4.55
CA GLY A 117 16.73 -12.75 -4.89
C GLY A 117 16.92 -12.57 -6.40
N LEU A 118 17.41 -13.60 -7.09
CA LEU A 118 17.64 -13.57 -8.53
C LEU A 118 16.31 -13.53 -9.30
N LEU A 119 15.33 -14.35 -8.89
CA LEU A 119 13.98 -14.29 -9.45
C LEU A 119 13.36 -12.91 -9.26
N LEU A 120 13.50 -12.32 -8.07
CA LEU A 120 13.00 -10.97 -7.79
C LEU A 120 13.72 -9.93 -8.65
N CYS A 121 15.03 -10.04 -8.81
CA CYS A 121 15.84 -9.15 -9.63
C CYS A 121 15.45 -9.22 -11.12
N ILE A 122 15.30 -10.44 -11.67
CA ILE A 122 14.86 -10.65 -13.05
C ILE A 122 13.44 -10.09 -13.27
N ALA A 123 12.52 -10.39 -12.35
CA ALA A 123 11.15 -9.89 -12.44
C ALA A 123 11.10 -8.35 -12.37
N MET A 124 11.94 -7.73 -11.53
CA MET A 124 12.07 -6.28 -11.45
C MET A 124 12.61 -5.68 -12.75
N PHE A 125 13.66 -6.25 -13.36
CA PHE A 125 14.15 -5.79 -14.66
C PHE A 125 13.12 -5.97 -15.78
N GLY A 126 12.39 -7.09 -15.78
CA GLY A 126 11.29 -7.32 -16.72
C GLY A 126 10.19 -6.25 -16.58
N TRP A 127 9.82 -5.91 -15.35
CA TRP A 127 8.87 -4.82 -15.07
C TRP A 127 9.40 -3.46 -15.53
N ILE A 128 10.66 -3.11 -15.23
CA ILE A 128 11.27 -1.84 -15.65
C ILE A 128 11.20 -1.66 -17.17
N ILE A 129 11.48 -2.72 -17.94
CA ILE A 129 11.40 -2.68 -19.40
C ILE A 129 9.94 -2.47 -19.84
N ALA A 130 9.01 -3.26 -19.30
CA ALA A 130 7.59 -3.16 -19.64
C ALA A 130 7.01 -1.78 -19.31
N ASP A 131 7.32 -1.27 -18.12
CA ASP A 131 6.93 0.05 -17.62
C ASP A 131 7.52 1.18 -18.48
N SER A 132 8.78 1.05 -18.90
CA SER A 132 9.44 2.01 -19.80
C SER A 132 8.73 2.12 -21.15
N VAL A 133 8.39 0.97 -21.76
CA VAL A 133 7.67 0.92 -23.04
C VAL A 133 6.26 1.48 -22.88
N LEU A 134 5.53 1.03 -21.86
CA LEU A 134 4.16 1.48 -21.59
C LEU A 134 4.11 3.00 -21.35
N THR A 135 4.99 3.51 -20.50
CA THR A 135 5.06 4.94 -20.19
C THR A 135 5.46 5.77 -21.42
N ALA A 136 6.33 5.25 -22.29
CA ALA A 136 6.65 5.92 -23.56
C ALA A 136 5.42 6.04 -24.48
N LEU A 137 4.63 4.98 -24.61
CA LEU A 137 3.39 4.97 -25.39
C LEU A 137 2.33 5.91 -24.80
N LEU A 138 2.11 5.85 -23.48
CA LEU A 138 1.17 6.73 -22.79
C LEU A 138 1.55 8.19 -22.96
N ARG A 139 2.84 8.52 -22.88
CA ARG A 139 3.35 9.88 -23.10
C ARG A 139 3.14 10.36 -24.54
N ALA A 140 3.39 9.49 -25.52
CA ALA A 140 3.21 9.80 -26.94
C ALA A 140 1.74 10.08 -27.28
N ILE A 141 0.83 9.27 -26.76
CA ILE A 141 -0.60 9.33 -27.10
C ILE A 141 -1.33 10.34 -26.20
N LEU A 142 -1.32 10.13 -24.88
CA LEU A 142 -2.16 10.88 -23.94
C LEU A 142 -1.66 12.29 -23.73
N TRP A 143 -0.35 12.47 -23.50
CA TRP A 143 0.21 13.80 -23.32
C TRP A 143 0.44 14.50 -24.66
N ARG A 144 1.35 13.99 -25.51
CA ARG A 144 1.76 14.69 -26.73
C ARG A 144 0.68 14.73 -27.82
N GLY A 145 -0.13 13.68 -27.95
CA GLY A 145 -1.19 13.60 -28.95
C GLY A 145 -2.49 14.31 -28.54
N LEU A 146 -3.02 13.96 -27.36
CA LEU A 146 -4.35 14.39 -26.90
C LEU A 146 -4.34 15.51 -25.84
N GLY A 147 -3.18 15.90 -25.29
CA GLY A 147 -3.09 16.94 -24.25
C GLY A 147 -3.66 16.54 -22.87
N LEU A 148 -3.96 15.25 -22.65
CA LEU A 148 -4.58 14.69 -21.44
C LEU A 148 -3.55 14.45 -20.33
N TRP A 149 -2.95 15.53 -19.82
CA TRP A 149 -1.88 15.47 -18.82
C TRP A 149 -2.33 14.79 -17.51
N SER A 150 -3.52 15.10 -17.02
CA SER A 150 -4.03 14.56 -15.75
C SER A 150 -4.17 13.03 -15.77
N ILE A 151 -4.64 12.48 -16.90
CA ILE A 151 -4.81 11.02 -17.07
C ILE A 151 -3.44 10.36 -17.17
N TYR A 152 -2.52 10.92 -17.97
CA TYR A 152 -1.15 10.43 -18.05
C TYR A 152 -0.47 10.40 -16.66
N SER A 153 -0.60 11.48 -15.89
CA SER A 153 -0.04 11.57 -14.55
C SER A 153 -0.62 10.51 -13.61
N LEU A 154 -1.94 10.29 -13.65
CA LEU A 154 -2.59 9.28 -12.81
C LEU A 154 -2.11 7.86 -13.16
N CYS A 155 -2.03 7.52 -14.44
CA CYS A 155 -1.51 6.22 -14.88
C CYS A 155 -0.06 6.02 -14.42
N GLY A 156 0.78 7.05 -14.52
CA GLY A 156 2.15 7.00 -14.04
C GLY A 156 2.24 6.73 -12.54
N THR A 157 1.41 7.38 -11.72
CA THR A 157 1.35 7.12 -10.28
C THR A 157 0.97 5.67 -9.98
N VAL A 158 -0.03 5.11 -10.68
CA VAL A 158 -0.48 3.73 -10.47
C VAL A 158 0.61 2.72 -10.83
N LEU A 159 1.33 2.91 -11.93
CA LEU A 159 2.44 2.04 -12.32
C LEU A 159 3.57 2.03 -11.27
N ASN A 160 3.82 3.18 -10.62
CA ASN A 160 4.81 3.28 -9.55
C ASN A 160 4.46 2.42 -8.33
N LEU A 161 3.17 2.17 -8.05
CA LEU A 161 2.76 1.34 -6.91
C LEU A 161 3.25 -0.11 -7.04
N VAL A 162 3.51 -0.60 -8.25
CA VAL A 162 3.99 -1.97 -8.46
C VAL A 162 5.41 -2.16 -7.89
N TYR A 163 6.25 -1.12 -7.90
CA TYR A 163 7.59 -1.17 -7.29
C TYR A 163 7.54 -1.41 -5.77
N ILE A 164 6.45 -0.99 -5.11
CA ILE A 164 6.24 -1.27 -3.68
C ILE A 164 6.11 -2.78 -3.46
N VAL A 165 5.43 -3.51 -4.36
CA VAL A 165 5.28 -4.97 -4.25
C VAL A 165 6.64 -5.67 -4.29
N PHE A 166 7.51 -5.28 -5.23
CA PHE A 166 8.88 -5.80 -5.30
C PHE A 166 9.67 -5.52 -4.02
N THR A 167 9.55 -4.31 -3.50
CA THR A 167 10.23 -3.89 -2.26
C THR A 167 9.74 -4.70 -1.06
N VAL A 168 8.43 -4.92 -0.93
CA VAL A 168 7.85 -5.73 0.14
C VAL A 168 8.34 -7.18 0.07
N LEU A 169 8.38 -7.79 -1.12
CA LEU A 169 8.91 -9.14 -1.29
C LEU A 169 10.41 -9.22 -0.92
N ALA A 170 11.21 -8.23 -1.30
CA ALA A 170 12.62 -8.14 -0.89
C ALA A 170 12.76 -8.08 0.64
N VAL A 171 11.97 -7.22 1.30
CA VAL A 171 11.99 -7.06 2.76
C VAL A 171 11.58 -8.35 3.47
N ILE A 172 10.52 -9.04 3.02
CA ILE A 172 10.13 -10.35 3.57
C ILE A 172 11.30 -11.34 3.44
N GLY A 173 11.99 -11.35 2.31
CA GLY A 173 13.15 -12.21 2.07
C GLY A 173 14.32 -11.91 3.01
N ILE A 174 14.61 -10.62 3.22
CA ILE A 174 15.64 -10.14 4.16
C ILE A 174 15.29 -10.54 5.59
N ILE A 175 14.03 -10.36 6.02
CA ILE A 175 13.57 -10.77 7.36
C ILE A 175 13.72 -12.28 7.54
N ASN A 176 13.38 -13.08 6.53
CA ASN A 176 13.58 -14.52 6.59
C ASN A 176 15.07 -14.86 6.72
N ALA A 177 15.94 -14.26 5.90
CA ALA A 177 17.39 -14.49 5.95
C ALA A 177 18.02 -14.08 7.31
N LEU A 178 17.63 -12.92 7.86
CA LEU A 178 18.07 -12.44 9.17
C LEU A 178 17.72 -13.44 10.29
N ASN A 179 16.52 -14.03 10.21
CA ASN A 179 16.05 -15.02 11.15
C ASN A 179 16.54 -16.45 10.85
N GLY A 180 17.42 -16.64 9.85
CA GLY A 180 17.91 -17.96 9.45
C GLY A 180 16.84 -18.87 8.85
N ARG A 181 15.72 -18.30 8.35
CA ARG A 181 14.59 -19.05 7.81
C ARG A 181 14.68 -19.18 6.30
N ALA A 182 14.60 -20.40 5.81
CA ALA A 182 14.49 -20.70 4.39
C ALA A 182 13.02 -20.82 3.97
N LYS A 183 12.25 -19.74 4.16
CA LYS A 183 10.86 -19.65 3.76
C LYS A 183 10.72 -19.02 2.37
N GLU A 184 9.92 -19.64 1.52
CA GLU A 184 9.65 -19.17 0.16
C GLU A 184 8.90 -17.83 0.17
N LEU A 185 9.25 -16.93 -0.73
CA LEU A 185 8.53 -15.70 -0.98
C LEU A 185 7.17 -15.98 -1.62
N PRO A 186 6.13 -15.21 -1.29
CA PRO A 186 4.86 -15.25 -2.00
C PRO A 186 5.07 -15.09 -3.52
N ILE A 187 4.25 -15.81 -4.30
CA ILE A 187 4.19 -15.75 -5.77
C ILE A 187 5.43 -16.35 -6.48
N ILE A 188 6.65 -15.92 -6.15
CA ILE A 188 7.87 -16.26 -6.88
C ILE A 188 8.72 -17.36 -6.21
N GLY A 189 8.52 -17.60 -4.91
CA GLY A 189 9.40 -18.46 -4.11
C GLY A 189 9.41 -19.94 -4.52
N LYS A 190 8.48 -20.40 -5.36
CA LYS A 190 8.36 -21.79 -5.81
C LYS A 190 9.31 -22.15 -6.97
N TYR A 191 9.81 -21.16 -7.71
CA TYR A 191 10.66 -21.40 -8.87
C TYR A 191 12.11 -21.63 -8.45
N ARG A 192 12.85 -22.43 -9.21
CA ARG A 192 14.27 -22.76 -8.97
C ARG A 192 15.08 -22.55 -10.25
N LEU A 193 15.90 -21.51 -10.26
CA LEU A 193 16.89 -21.18 -11.29
C LEU A 193 18.27 -21.72 -10.91
N LEU A 194 18.62 -21.67 -9.62
CA LEU A 194 19.88 -22.20 -9.09
C LEU A 194 19.62 -23.62 -8.53
N LYS A 195 20.43 -24.60 -8.97
CA LYS A 195 20.37 -26.01 -8.55
C LYS A 195 21.48 -26.35 -7.57
#